data_AF-A0A1G3AKU0-F1
#
_entry.id   AF-A0A1G3AKU0-F1
#
_cell.length_a   1.000
_cell.length_b   1.000
_cell.length_c   1.000
_cell.angle_alpha   90.00
_cell.angle_beta   90.00
_cell.angle_gamma   90.00
#
_symmetry.space_group_name_H-M   'P 1'
#
loop_
_entity.id
_entity.type
_entity.pdbx_description
1 polymer ?
#
loop_
_entity_poly.entity_id
_entity_poly.type
_entity_poly.pdbx_seq_one_letter_code
_entity_poly.pdbx_strand_id
1 'polypeptide(L)'
;MMIGYSDDPSLEGSGGNNNISSRVSAVVNFYGPTDLTTDFAKNQELVREFIGGKTFDEAPDAYKLASPLFHLTRDDPPTLIFHGTIDSTVPVAQADKLADKLKELRINYVYERYDGWPHTMDLAEAVNRRCVYQMEQFLEEHIPKNND
;
A
#
# COMPACT_ATOMS: atom_id res chain seq x y z
N MET A 1 1.91 -6.93 -2.47
CA MET A 1 1.94 -5.65 -3.22
C MET A 1 0.55 -5.05 -3.17
N MET A 2 0.41 -3.74 -2.97
CA MET A 2 -0.91 -3.08 -3.01
C MET A 2 -1.41 -2.97 -4.45
N ILE A 3 -1.93 -4.08 -4.98
CA ILE A 3 -2.61 -4.14 -6.30
C ILE A 3 -3.96 -3.41 -6.26
N GLY A 4 -4.45 -3.04 -5.07
CA GLY A 4 -5.75 -2.36 -4.89
C GLY A 4 -5.89 -0.96 -5.47
N TYR A 5 -4.82 -0.36 -6.03
CA TYR A 5 -4.87 0.99 -6.65
C TYR A 5 -4.76 0.96 -8.18
N SER A 6 -4.67 -0.21 -8.80
CA SER A 6 -4.55 -0.27 -10.26
C SER A 6 -5.92 -0.48 -10.89
N ASP A 7 -6.30 0.41 -11.81
CA ASP A 7 -7.42 0.23 -12.73
C ASP A 7 -6.97 -0.15 -14.16
N ASP A 8 -5.66 -0.34 -14.38
CA ASP A 8 -5.08 -0.68 -15.68
C ASP A 8 -5.60 -2.04 -16.18
N PRO A 9 -6.38 -2.07 -17.28
CA PRO A 9 -6.92 -3.32 -17.82
C PRO A 9 -5.85 -4.31 -18.28
N SER A 10 -4.62 -3.85 -18.54
CA SER A 10 -3.51 -4.73 -18.91
C SER A 10 -3.00 -5.57 -17.72
N LEU A 11 -3.37 -5.21 -16.48
CA LEU A 11 -2.98 -5.90 -15.26
C LEU A 11 -4.05 -6.86 -14.71
N GLU A 12 -5.26 -6.90 -15.28
CA GLU A 12 -6.34 -7.84 -14.92
C GLU A 12 -5.98 -9.32 -15.19
N GLY A 13 -5.02 -9.54 -16.10
CA GLY A 13 -4.55 -10.88 -16.47
C GLY A 13 -5.59 -11.71 -17.23
N SER A 14 -5.42 -13.03 -17.24
CA SER A 14 -6.26 -13.99 -17.99
C SER A 14 -6.86 -15.07 -17.08
N GLY A 15 -7.18 -14.70 -15.84
CA GLY A 15 -7.76 -15.60 -14.85
C GLY A 15 -9.17 -16.09 -15.20
N GLY A 16 -9.77 -16.85 -14.29
CA GLY A 16 -11.11 -17.43 -14.49
C GLY A 16 -12.29 -16.46 -14.26
N ASN A 17 -12.02 -15.21 -13.87
CA ASN A 17 -13.05 -14.26 -13.40
C ASN A 17 -13.01 -12.91 -14.13
N ASN A 18 -12.59 -12.85 -15.39
CA ASN A 18 -12.41 -11.58 -16.15
C ASN A 18 -13.70 -10.74 -16.32
N ASN A 19 -14.86 -11.26 -15.92
CA ASN A 19 -16.13 -10.52 -15.89
C ASN A 19 -16.37 -9.80 -14.56
N ILE A 20 -15.49 -9.97 -13.57
CA ILE A 20 -15.54 -9.34 -12.26
C ILE A 20 -14.40 -8.33 -12.19
N SER A 21 -14.72 -7.09 -11.81
CA SER A 21 -13.71 -6.05 -11.64
C SER A 21 -12.79 -6.36 -10.45
N SER A 22 -11.49 -6.10 -10.61
CA SER A 22 -10.50 -6.20 -9.52
C SER A 22 -10.50 -4.98 -8.58
N ARG A 23 -11.36 -3.98 -8.81
CA ARG A 23 -11.44 -2.79 -7.94
C ARG A 23 -11.93 -3.14 -6.54
N VAL A 24 -11.27 -2.58 -5.54
CA VAL A 24 -11.63 -2.73 -4.13
C VAL A 24 -12.35 -1.49 -3.60
N SER A 25 -13.15 -1.62 -2.55
CA SER A 25 -13.88 -0.50 -1.94
C SER A 25 -13.05 0.31 -0.94
N ALA A 26 -12.03 -0.31 -0.33
CA ALA A 26 -11.17 0.32 0.67
C ALA A 26 -9.83 -0.45 0.74
N VAL A 27 -8.75 0.24 1.11
CA VAL A 27 -7.42 -0.36 1.32
C VAL A 27 -6.97 -0.17 2.77
N VAL A 28 -6.46 -1.23 3.38
CA VAL A 28 -5.74 -1.17 4.66
C VAL A 28 -4.30 -1.60 4.44
N ASN A 29 -3.36 -0.68 4.65
CA ASN A 29 -1.94 -0.86 4.42
C ASN A 29 -1.17 -0.92 5.75
N PHE A 30 -0.58 -2.07 6.06
CA PHE A 30 0.40 -2.20 7.14
C PHE A 30 1.80 -2.15 6.57
N TYR A 31 2.51 -1.06 6.89
CA TYR A 31 3.94 -0.83 6.63
C TYR A 31 4.44 -1.33 5.26
N GLY A 32 3.61 -1.19 4.23
CA GLY A 32 3.87 -1.74 2.90
C GLY A 32 4.80 -0.87 2.06
N PRO A 33 5.67 -1.47 1.22
CA PRO A 33 6.44 -0.73 0.24
C PRO A 33 5.54 -0.20 -0.89
N THR A 34 5.69 1.07 -1.25
CA THR A 34 4.88 1.75 -2.28
C THR A 34 5.67 2.25 -3.47
N ASP A 35 6.97 2.50 -3.27
CA ASP A 35 7.92 3.02 -4.25
C ASP A 35 9.20 2.20 -4.17
N LEU A 36 9.32 1.23 -5.08
CA LEU A 36 10.47 0.35 -5.21
C LEU A 36 11.65 1.03 -5.92
N THR A 37 11.47 2.24 -6.45
CA THR A 37 12.52 2.99 -7.16
C THR A 37 13.44 3.77 -6.21
N THR A 38 13.07 3.85 -4.92
CA THR A 38 13.91 4.49 -3.90
C THR A 38 15.28 3.82 -3.75
N ASP A 39 16.29 4.59 -3.35
CA ASP A 39 17.63 4.04 -3.08
C ASP A 39 17.61 2.94 -2.02
N PHE A 40 16.74 3.04 -1.02
CA PHE A 40 16.60 1.98 -0.03
C PHE A 40 16.05 0.70 -0.68
N ALA A 41 14.93 0.80 -1.40
CA ALA A 41 14.22 -0.37 -1.92
C ALA A 41 14.99 -1.06 -3.05
N LYS A 42 15.56 -0.31 -3.99
CA LYS A 42 16.28 -0.88 -5.13
C LYS A 42 17.56 -1.64 -4.76
N ASN A 43 18.09 -1.39 -3.56
CA ASN A 43 19.25 -2.08 -3.00
C ASN A 43 18.88 -3.30 -2.14
N GLN A 44 17.58 -3.61 -1.98
CA GLN A 44 17.14 -4.80 -1.26
C GLN A 44 17.12 -6.02 -2.19
N GLU A 45 17.73 -7.13 -1.74
CA GLU A 45 17.74 -8.39 -2.51
C GLU A 45 16.32 -8.89 -2.80
N LEU A 46 15.42 -8.82 -1.82
CA LEU A 46 14.02 -9.24 -1.98
C LEU A 46 13.29 -8.47 -3.08
N VAL A 47 13.60 -7.17 -3.25
CA VAL A 47 13.02 -6.37 -4.34
C VAL A 47 13.59 -6.81 -5.68
N ARG A 48 14.91 -7.06 -5.75
CA ARG A 48 15.55 -7.57 -6.97
C ARG A 48 14.98 -8.93 -7.38
N GLU A 49 14.85 -9.87 -6.45
CA GLU A 49 14.22 -11.17 -6.68
C GLU A 49 12.78 -11.03 -7.18
N PHE A 50 12.01 -10.13 -6.55
CA PHE A 50 10.64 -9.84 -6.94
C PHE A 50 10.53 -9.32 -8.39
N ILE A 51 11.50 -8.53 -8.86
CA ILE A 51 11.57 -8.01 -10.24
C ILE A 51 12.24 -9.03 -11.20
N GLY A 52 12.34 -10.30 -10.81
CA GLY A 52 12.89 -11.37 -11.64
C GLY A 52 14.41 -11.34 -11.74
N GLY A 53 15.09 -10.88 -10.68
CA GLY A 53 16.55 -10.88 -10.56
C GLY A 53 17.25 -9.68 -11.21
N LYS A 54 16.51 -8.74 -11.82
CA LYS A 54 17.07 -7.58 -12.52
C LYS A 54 17.30 -6.41 -11.57
N THR A 55 18.44 -5.76 -11.73
CA THR A 55 18.74 -4.49 -11.06
C THR A 55 17.87 -3.35 -11.61
N PHE A 56 17.83 -2.22 -10.88
CA PHE A 56 17.11 -1.04 -11.34
C PHE A 56 17.63 -0.52 -12.69
N ASP A 57 18.94 -0.55 -12.91
CA ASP A 57 19.54 -0.05 -14.17
C ASP A 57 19.20 -0.95 -15.37
N GLU A 58 18.98 -2.25 -15.14
CA GLU A 58 18.59 -3.21 -16.18
C GLU A 58 17.10 -3.15 -16.54
N ALA A 59 16.24 -2.76 -15.59
CA ALA A 59 14.79 -2.80 -15.78
C ALA A 59 14.05 -1.69 -15.00
N PRO A 60 14.35 -0.40 -15.21
CA PRO A 60 13.79 0.70 -14.42
C PRO A 60 12.26 0.76 -14.52
N ASP A 61 11.72 0.46 -15.72
CA ASP A 61 10.28 0.43 -15.96
C ASP A 61 9.58 -0.68 -15.17
N ALA A 62 10.23 -1.81 -14.91
CA ALA A 62 9.65 -2.89 -14.13
C ALA A 62 9.55 -2.52 -12.64
N TYR A 63 10.54 -1.81 -12.10
CA TYR A 63 10.47 -1.28 -10.73
C TYR A 63 9.35 -0.24 -10.60
N LYS A 64 9.20 0.63 -11.59
CA LYS A 64 8.10 1.61 -11.62
C LYS A 64 6.74 0.91 -11.74
N LEU A 65 6.61 -0.06 -12.63
CA LEU A 65 5.39 -0.85 -12.82
C LEU A 65 5.01 -1.62 -11.54
N ALA A 66 5.99 -2.12 -10.79
CA ALA A 66 5.75 -2.83 -9.53
C ALA A 66 5.51 -1.92 -8.31
N SER A 67 5.55 -0.59 -8.49
CA SER A 67 5.42 0.39 -7.41
C SER A 67 4.01 0.97 -7.38
N PRO A 68 3.17 0.61 -6.38
CA PRO A 68 1.78 1.09 -6.28
C PRO A 68 1.62 2.61 -6.35
N LEU A 69 2.61 3.37 -5.84
CA LEU A 69 2.56 4.83 -5.80
C LEU A 69 2.37 5.48 -7.19
N PHE A 70 2.84 4.82 -8.27
CA PHE A 70 2.74 5.36 -9.63
C PHE A 70 1.45 5.02 -10.36
N HIS A 71 0.59 4.19 -9.76
CA HIS A 71 -0.70 3.81 -10.34
C HIS A 71 -1.86 4.63 -9.77
N LEU A 72 -1.64 5.35 -8.67
CA LEU A 72 -2.70 6.08 -8.00
C LEU A 72 -3.37 7.13 -8.90
N THR A 73 -4.69 7.05 -9.01
CA THR A 73 -5.58 8.01 -9.68
C THR A 73 -6.63 8.56 -8.72
N ARG A 74 -7.35 9.62 -9.10
CA ARG A 74 -8.28 10.32 -8.18
C ARG A 74 -9.51 9.47 -7.79
N ASP A 75 -9.80 8.42 -8.54
CA ASP A 75 -10.93 7.52 -8.34
C ASP A 75 -10.56 6.29 -7.50
N ASP A 76 -9.32 6.19 -7.03
CA ASP A 76 -8.88 5.12 -6.16
C ASP A 76 -9.57 5.11 -4.79
N PRO A 77 -9.64 3.93 -4.16
CA PRO A 77 -10.38 3.75 -2.93
C PRO A 77 -9.75 4.50 -1.75
N PRO A 78 -10.57 4.82 -0.73
CA PRO A 78 -10.05 5.33 0.53
C PRO A 78 -8.99 4.38 1.11
N THR A 79 -8.00 4.95 1.79
CA THR A 79 -6.85 4.19 2.32
C THR A 79 -6.58 4.45 3.79
N LEU A 80 -6.45 3.39 4.57
CA LEU A 80 -5.93 3.42 5.94
C LEU A 80 -4.48 2.93 5.94
N ILE A 81 -3.57 3.73 6.51
CA ILE A 81 -2.13 3.45 6.56
C ILE A 81 -1.69 3.30 8.01
N PHE A 82 -0.97 2.22 8.32
CA PHE A 82 -0.32 1.98 9.60
C PHE A 82 1.19 1.85 9.39
N HIS A 83 2.01 2.69 10.03
CA HIS A 83 3.47 2.59 9.90
C HIS A 83 4.21 3.04 11.16
N GLY A 84 5.22 2.27 11.58
CA GLY A 84 6.12 2.63 12.68
C GLY A 84 7.30 3.51 12.22
N THR A 85 7.65 4.54 12.98
CA THR A 85 8.65 5.53 12.51
C THR A 85 10.10 5.06 12.56
N ILE A 86 10.38 3.97 13.28
CA ILE A 86 11.72 3.37 13.36
C ILE A 86 11.77 2.01 12.64
N ASP A 87 10.84 1.77 11.71
CA ASP A 87 10.84 0.61 10.84
C ASP A 87 12.10 0.60 9.94
N SER A 88 12.99 -0.36 10.22
CA SER A 88 14.22 -0.58 9.47
C SER A 88 14.05 -1.55 8.30
N THR A 89 12.89 -2.20 8.15
CA THR A 89 12.58 -3.14 7.08
C THR A 89 11.95 -2.42 5.90
N VAL A 90 10.97 -1.56 6.17
CA VAL A 90 10.34 -0.67 5.20
C VAL A 90 10.36 0.74 5.78
N PRO A 91 11.21 1.66 5.27
CA PRO A 91 11.31 3.00 5.83
C PRO A 91 9.97 3.73 5.82
N VAL A 92 9.64 4.41 6.91
CA VAL A 92 8.38 5.18 7.07
C VAL A 92 8.14 6.20 5.95
N ALA A 93 9.22 6.65 5.28
CA ALA A 93 9.13 7.51 4.10
C ALA A 93 8.26 6.94 2.97
N GLN A 94 8.06 5.61 2.92
CA GLN A 94 7.12 4.96 1.99
C GLN A 94 5.67 5.37 2.32
N ALA A 95 5.26 5.26 3.57
CA ALA A 95 3.94 5.68 4.03
C ALA A 95 3.76 7.20 3.98
N ASP A 96 4.80 7.98 4.33
CA ASP A 96 4.75 9.44 4.24
C ASP A 96 4.48 9.89 2.78
N LYS A 97 5.21 9.33 1.80
CA LYS A 97 4.98 9.59 0.36
C LYS A 97 3.60 9.16 -0.12
N LEU A 98 3.10 8.01 0.34
CA LEU A 98 1.76 7.55 0.01
C LEU A 98 0.70 8.53 0.51
N ALA A 99 0.79 8.95 1.77
CA ALA A 99 -0.13 9.91 2.37
C ALA A 99 -0.12 11.26 1.61
N ASP A 100 1.06 11.76 1.24
CA ASP A 100 1.19 12.97 0.43
C ASP A 100 0.52 12.82 -0.95
N LYS A 101 0.69 11.66 -1.60
CA LYS A 101 0.08 11.40 -2.92
C LYS A 101 -1.43 11.28 -2.84
N LEU A 102 -1.96 10.55 -1.85
CA LEU A 102 -3.39 10.45 -1.59
C LEU A 102 -4.01 11.83 -1.36
N LYS A 103 -3.33 12.67 -0.58
CA LYS A 103 -3.72 14.07 -0.33
C LYS A 103 -3.73 14.92 -1.60
N GLU A 104 -2.71 14.83 -2.45
CA GLU A 104 -2.63 15.53 -3.74
C GLU A 104 -3.80 15.15 -4.66
N LEU A 105 -4.15 13.86 -4.69
CA LEU A 105 -5.24 13.30 -5.47
C LEU A 105 -6.62 13.54 -4.84
N ARG A 106 -6.67 14.01 -3.59
CA ARG A 106 -7.88 14.22 -2.79
C ARG A 106 -8.65 12.93 -2.53
N ILE A 107 -7.93 11.83 -2.37
CA ILE A 107 -8.47 10.54 -1.95
C ILE A 107 -8.60 10.56 -0.43
N ASN A 108 -9.68 10.01 0.11
CA ASN A 108 -9.86 9.91 1.56
C ASN A 108 -8.79 8.97 2.14
N TYR A 109 -8.13 9.39 3.22
CA TYR A 109 -7.16 8.53 3.88
C TYR A 109 -7.05 8.82 5.37
N VAL A 110 -6.65 7.79 6.10
CA VAL A 110 -6.26 7.86 7.51
C VAL A 110 -4.82 7.38 7.61
N TYR A 111 -3.95 8.16 8.27
CA TYR A 111 -2.55 7.78 8.47
C TYR A 111 -2.22 7.68 9.96
N GLU A 112 -2.17 6.45 10.45
CA GLU A 112 -1.71 6.09 11.78
C GLU A 112 -0.20 5.86 11.76
N ARG A 113 0.53 6.95 12.02
CA ARG A 113 1.98 6.99 12.10
C ARG A 113 2.43 6.81 13.56
N TYR A 114 3.08 5.69 13.87
CA TYR A 114 3.43 5.29 15.24
C TYR A 114 4.86 5.67 15.59
N ASP A 115 5.01 6.78 16.31
CA ASP A 115 6.31 7.26 16.76
C ASP A 115 7.01 6.24 17.67
N GLY A 116 8.25 5.90 17.32
CA GLY A 116 9.11 5.00 18.09
C GLY A 116 8.83 3.51 17.92
N TRP A 117 7.95 3.12 16.99
CA TRP A 117 7.64 1.71 16.73
C TRP A 117 8.39 1.13 15.53
N PRO A 118 8.87 -0.13 15.61
CA PRO A 118 9.59 -0.80 14.53
C PRO A 118 8.63 -1.43 13.50
N HIS A 119 9.20 -2.20 12.56
CA HIS A 119 8.42 -3.14 11.74
C HIS A 119 7.65 -4.10 12.64
N THR A 120 6.51 -4.65 12.18
CA THR A 120 5.65 -5.56 12.97
C THR A 120 5.17 -4.97 14.31
N MET A 121 4.97 -3.65 14.35
CA MET A 121 4.53 -2.93 15.56
C MET A 121 3.24 -3.49 16.18
N ASP A 122 2.38 -4.08 15.35
CA ASP A 122 1.09 -4.67 15.67
C ASP A 122 1.19 -6.05 16.35
N LEU A 123 2.39 -6.60 16.53
CA LEU A 123 2.60 -7.75 17.44
C LEU A 123 2.45 -7.33 18.92
N ALA A 124 2.69 -6.06 19.24
CA ALA A 124 2.42 -5.54 20.57
C ALA A 124 0.92 -5.36 20.76
N GLU A 125 0.35 -6.03 21.77
CA GLU A 125 -1.10 -6.07 22.01
C GLU A 125 -1.75 -4.67 22.06
N ALA A 126 -1.07 -3.69 22.69
CA ALA A 126 -1.59 -2.34 22.78
C ALA A 126 -1.70 -1.64 21.41
N VAL A 127 -0.72 -1.84 20.53
CA VAL A 127 -0.73 -1.32 19.16
C VAL A 127 -1.75 -2.08 18.34
N ASN A 128 -1.79 -3.40 18.46
CA ASN A 128 -2.76 -4.25 17.77
C ASN A 128 -4.21 -3.82 18.02
N ARG A 129 -4.59 -3.63 19.29
CA ARG A 129 -5.94 -3.17 19.65
C ARG A 129 -6.29 -1.82 19.02
N ARG A 130 -5.32 -0.91 18.94
CA ARG A 130 -5.52 0.38 18.25
C ARG A 130 -5.68 0.19 16.75
N CYS A 131 -4.87 -0.66 16.13
CA CYS A 131 -4.99 -0.97 14.70
C CYS A 131 -6.37 -1.57 14.38
N VAL A 132 -6.84 -2.56 15.16
CA VAL A 132 -8.18 -3.15 15.01
C VAL A 132 -9.26 -2.09 15.14
N TYR A 133 -9.21 -1.26 16.18
CA TYR A 133 -10.18 -0.17 16.35
C TYR A 133 -10.20 0.78 15.15
N GLN A 134 -9.04 1.23 14.68
CA GLN A 134 -8.96 2.13 13.53
C GLN A 134 -9.45 1.46 12.24
N MET A 135 -9.19 0.17 12.05
CA MET A 135 -9.75 -0.60 10.94
C MET A 135 -11.26 -0.68 11.01
N GLU A 136 -11.85 -0.99 12.17
CA GLU A 136 -13.30 -1.07 12.34
C GLU A 136 -13.97 0.26 11.99
N GLN A 137 -13.46 1.38 12.54
CA GLN A 137 -14.00 2.71 12.25
C GLN A 137 -13.88 3.05 10.75
N PHE A 138 -12.71 2.80 10.17
CA PHE A 138 -12.46 3.11 8.77
C PHE A 138 -13.33 2.28 7.81
N LEU A 139 -13.46 0.98 8.06
CA LEU A 139 -14.28 0.10 7.25
C LEU A 139 -15.77 0.39 7.44
N GLU A 140 -16.22 0.73 8.65
CA GLU A 140 -17.61 1.14 8.90
C GLU A 140 -17.98 2.42 8.14
N GLU A 141 -17.06 3.36 8.02
CA GLU A 141 -17.27 4.61 7.27
C GLU A 141 -17.28 4.40 5.75
N HIS A 142 -16.44 3.49 5.23
CA HIS A 142 -16.14 3.43 3.79
C HIS A 142 -16.70 2.20 3.07
N ILE A 143 -17.07 1.13 3.79
CA ILE A 143 -17.68 -0.05 3.19
C ILE A 143 -19.20 0.04 3.34
N PRO A 144 -19.97 0.03 2.23
CA PRO A 144 -21.42 -0.01 2.30
C PRO A 144 -21.89 -1.20 3.13
N LYS A 145 -22.72 -0.95 4.13
CA LYS A 145 -23.47 -2.01 4.80
C LYS A 145 -24.52 -2.52 3.82
N ASN A 146 -24.40 -3.77 3.38
CA ASN A 146 -25.52 -4.43 2.73
C ASN A 146 -26.64 -4.53 3.76
N ASN A 147 -27.70 -3.76 3.57
CA ASN A 147 -28.92 -3.93 4.33
C ASN A 147 -29.64 -5.15 3.74
N ASP A 148 -29.30 -6.33 4.26
CA ASP A 148 -30.11 -7.56 4.10
C ASP A 148 -30.93 -7.80 5.37
#